data_AF-A0A9J7D9F6-F1
#
_entry.id   AF-A0A9J7D9F6-F1
#
_cell.length_a   1.000
_cell.length_b   1.000
_cell.length_c   1.000
_cell.angle_alpha   90.00
_cell.angle_beta   90.00
_cell.angle_gamma   90.00
#
_symmetry.space_group_name_H-M   'P 1'
#
loop_
_entity.id
_entity.type
_entity.pdbx_description
1 polymer ?
#
loop_
_entity_poly.entity_id
_entity_poly.type
_entity_poly.pdbx_seq_one_letter_code
_entity_poly.pdbx_strand_id
1 'polypeptide(L)'
;MGGVVVKLTTEEYYSAMIGRLSPIITFVMCFESIVSVFTYLAVTFGLDRTRKEHLKAWNRLQSIDDEVVKSFPNVNWNYQKNCRKYTRLTAFIYSYFSIIAFGFVFNLANCSCGYFSSFLISFAYACITASSGLASFLFAVQMDMLRLRFRLLHKLVNLNFVSCSNGQRNDTRLLRKFKILEYFFKEYNALIHRLNRVFNVVSSASMFYDFAILTNMGFLVCSKAIESNTHWKEYVFIAFFTLPRIYKVIICSVYGHMAHAEIFNSIANYIIVLIQLQFQQNMIRRTLYGAPSGDIEMIEM
;
A
#
# COMPACT_ATOMS: atom_id res chain seq x y z
N MET A 1 6.84 3.34 28.82
CA MET A 1 7.15 4.41 29.78
C MET A 1 7.23 3.86 31.22
N GLY A 2 6.13 3.42 31.85
CA GLY A 2 6.15 2.92 33.24
C GLY A 2 7.16 1.79 33.53
N GLY A 3 7.24 0.77 32.68
CA GLY A 3 8.23 -0.32 32.87
C GLY A 3 9.70 0.10 32.68
N VAL A 4 9.96 1.13 31.86
CA VAL A 4 11.31 1.68 31.66
C VAL A 4 11.70 2.56 32.85
N VAL A 5 10.76 3.36 33.38
CA VAL A 5 10.97 4.18 34.58
C VAL A 5 11.25 3.30 35.80
N VAL A 6 10.53 2.18 35.98
CA VAL A 6 10.78 1.21 37.06
C VAL A 6 12.17 0.56 36.93
N LYS A 7 12.63 0.28 35.70
CA LYS A 7 13.97 -0.29 35.47
C LYS A 7 15.10 0.75 35.55
N LEU A 8 14.84 2.02 35.28
CA LEU A 8 15.82 3.11 35.39
C LEU A 8 15.99 3.61 36.82
N THR A 9 14.97 3.47 37.67
CA THR A 9 14.99 3.92 39.08
C THR A 9 15.70 2.95 40.02
N THR A 10 16.03 1.74 39.57
CA THR A 10 16.74 0.74 40.37
C THR A 10 18.10 0.47 39.74
N GLU A 11 19.19 0.75 40.46
CA GLU A 11 20.58 0.59 39.96
C GLU A 11 20.89 -0.85 39.49
N GLU A 12 20.28 -1.85 40.11
CA GLU A 12 20.42 -3.26 39.75
C GLU A 12 19.84 -3.58 38.36
N TYR A 13 18.68 -3.01 38.02
CA TYR A 13 18.05 -3.23 36.70
C TYR A 13 18.77 -2.42 35.60
N TYR A 14 19.29 -1.24 35.93
CA TYR A 14 20.10 -0.44 35.00
C TYR A 14 21.42 -1.12 34.65
N SER A 15 22.16 -1.61 35.64
CA SER A 15 23.42 -2.34 35.43
C SER A 15 23.21 -3.68 34.68
N ALA A 16 22.09 -4.36 34.92
CA ALA A 16 21.73 -5.60 34.23
C ALA A 16 21.30 -5.40 32.77
N MET A 17 20.59 -4.31 32.45
CA MET A 17 19.96 -4.10 31.14
C MET A 17 20.72 -3.14 30.22
N ILE A 18 21.44 -2.14 30.75
CA ILE A 18 22.11 -1.08 29.98
C ILE A 18 23.62 -1.09 30.24
N GLY A 19 24.06 -1.40 31.46
CA GLY A 19 25.47 -1.34 31.86
C GLY A 19 26.43 -2.25 31.08
N ARG A 20 25.92 -3.24 30.34
CA ARG A 20 26.71 -4.17 29.50
C ARG A 20 26.68 -3.85 28.01
N LEU A 21 25.82 -2.94 27.57
CA LEU A 21 25.69 -2.62 26.15
C LEU A 21 26.77 -1.62 25.72
N SER A 22 27.34 -1.83 24.54
CA SER A 22 28.19 -0.82 23.90
C SER A 22 27.39 0.49 23.77
N PRO A 23 28.02 1.66 23.99
CA PRO A 23 27.36 2.97 23.91
C PRO A 23 26.62 3.18 22.58
N ILE A 24 27.10 2.58 21.50
CA ILE A 24 26.47 2.64 20.17
C ILE A 24 25.15 1.87 20.15
N ILE A 25 25.11 0.68 20.73
CA ILE A 25 23.88 -0.13 20.81
C ILE A 25 22.85 0.60 21.69
N THR A 26 23.29 1.17 22.82
CA THR A 26 22.44 1.96 23.71
C THR A 26 21.83 3.16 22.98
N PHE A 27 22.62 3.89 22.18
CA PHE A 27 22.12 4.99 21.36
C PHE A 27 21.07 4.53 20.34
N VAL A 28 21.36 3.47 19.58
CA VAL A 28 20.44 2.92 18.56
C VAL A 28 19.11 2.51 19.19
N MET A 29 19.14 1.88 20.36
CA MET A 29 17.92 1.46 21.06
C MET A 29 17.11 2.61 21.63
N CYS A 30 17.76 3.60 22.23
CA CYS A 30 17.10 4.82 22.70
C CYS A 30 16.44 5.54 21.53
N PHE A 31 17.14 5.69 20.41
CA PHE A 31 16.59 6.27 19.19
C PHE A 31 15.39 5.48 18.68
N GLU A 32 15.51 4.16 18.55
CA GLU A 32 14.40 3.33 18.07
C GLU A 32 13.17 3.43 18.98
N SER A 33 13.38 3.43 20.29
CA SER A 33 12.31 3.56 21.28
C SER A 33 11.61 4.91 21.15
N ILE A 34 12.36 6.00 21.00
CA ILE A 34 11.81 7.35 20.83
C ILE A 34 11.04 7.47 19.51
N VAL A 35 11.69 7.13 18.40
CA VAL A 35 11.09 7.29 17.07
C VAL A 35 9.88 6.38 16.90
N SER A 36 9.93 5.14 17.39
CA SER A 36 8.77 4.23 17.32
C SER A 36 7.54 4.77 18.04
N VAL A 37 7.71 5.41 19.21
CA VAL A 37 6.61 6.08 19.94
C VAL A 37 6.07 7.27 19.15
N PHE A 38 6.95 8.15 18.65
CA PHE A 38 6.52 9.30 17.85
C PHE A 38 5.80 8.88 16.57
N THR A 39 6.31 7.88 15.86
CA THR A 39 5.66 7.33 14.67
C THR A 39 4.33 6.68 15.01
N TYR A 40 4.24 5.94 16.11
CA TYR A 40 2.98 5.35 16.56
C TYR A 40 1.92 6.43 16.84
N LEU A 41 2.30 7.51 17.54
CA LEU A 41 1.39 8.64 17.78
C LEU A 41 0.98 9.33 16.48
N ALA A 42 1.93 9.59 15.57
CA ALA A 42 1.66 10.20 14.27
C ALA A 42 0.70 9.35 13.43
N VAL A 43 0.90 8.03 13.39
CA VAL A 43 0.05 7.08 12.66
C VAL A 43 -1.34 6.99 13.28
N THR A 44 -1.43 6.81 14.60
CA THR A 44 -2.73 6.66 15.28
C THR A 44 -3.55 7.93 15.22
N PHE A 45 -2.94 9.10 15.49
CA PHE A 45 -3.61 10.39 15.36
C PHE A 45 -3.96 10.71 13.91
N GLY A 46 -3.10 10.34 12.96
CA GLY A 46 -3.37 10.46 11.53
C GLY A 46 -4.62 9.69 11.13
N LEU A 47 -4.69 8.40 11.49
CA LEU A 47 -5.84 7.53 11.22
C LEU A 47 -7.12 8.00 11.90
N ASP A 48 -7.03 8.49 13.13
CA ASP A 48 -8.20 8.98 13.87
C ASP A 48 -8.75 10.27 13.26
N ARG A 49 -7.86 11.22 12.91
CA ARG A 49 -8.23 12.48 12.27
C ARG A 49 -8.95 12.27 10.93
N THR A 50 -8.54 11.28 10.15
CA THR A 50 -9.13 10.97 8.84
C THR A 50 -10.20 9.89 8.90
N ARG A 51 -10.59 9.39 10.08
CA ARG A 51 -11.52 8.25 10.24
C ARG A 51 -12.81 8.40 9.44
N LYS A 52 -13.44 9.57 9.48
CA LYS A 52 -14.68 9.84 8.73
C LYS A 52 -14.45 9.77 7.22
N GLU A 53 -13.31 10.25 6.74
CA GLU A 53 -12.97 10.19 5.32
C GLU A 53 -12.59 8.78 4.86
N HIS A 54 -11.93 7.98 5.72
CA HIS A 54 -11.70 6.54 5.47
C HIS A 54 -13.02 5.80 5.25
N LEU A 55 -13.98 5.97 6.16
CA LEU A 55 -15.30 5.33 6.06
C LEU A 55 -16.05 5.81 4.80
N LYS A 56 -16.00 7.11 4.51
CA LYS A 56 -16.63 7.67 3.31
C LYS A 56 -16.00 7.14 2.01
N ALA A 57 -14.68 7.00 1.97
CA ALA A 57 -13.97 6.44 0.83
C ALA A 57 -14.30 4.96 0.62
N TRP A 58 -14.38 4.19 1.72
CA TRP A 58 -14.74 2.77 1.67
C TRP A 58 -16.19 2.56 1.23
N ASN A 59 -17.14 3.29 1.80
CA ASN A 59 -18.54 3.22 1.39
C ASN A 59 -18.74 3.63 -0.07
N ARG A 60 -18.00 4.67 -0.53
CA ARG A 60 -18.05 5.07 -1.94
C ARG A 60 -17.50 3.98 -2.85
N LEU A 61 -16.37 3.36 -2.48
CA LEU A 61 -15.77 2.25 -3.22
C LEU A 61 -16.75 1.09 -3.36
N GLN A 62 -17.40 0.69 -2.25
CA GLN A 62 -18.40 -0.37 -2.27
C GLN A 62 -19.61 0.00 -3.15
N SER A 63 -20.11 1.23 -3.07
CA SER A 63 -21.22 1.67 -3.92
C SER A 63 -20.89 1.60 -5.42
N ILE A 64 -19.66 1.96 -5.81
CA ILE A 64 -19.22 1.88 -7.21
C ILE A 64 -19.13 0.41 -7.64
N ASP A 65 -18.56 -0.45 -6.80
CA ASP A 65 -18.44 -1.88 -7.12
C ASP A 65 -19.82 -2.54 -7.30
N ASP A 66 -20.81 -2.15 -6.48
CA ASP A 66 -22.21 -2.61 -6.61
C ASP A 66 -22.87 -2.10 -7.91
N GLU A 67 -22.61 -0.86 -8.30
CA GLU A 67 -23.07 -0.30 -9.58
C GLU A 67 -22.43 -1.00 -10.79
N VAL A 68 -21.14 -1.38 -10.69
CA VAL A 68 -20.44 -2.15 -11.72
C VAL A 68 -21.05 -3.54 -11.87
N VAL A 69 -21.35 -4.24 -10.78
CA VAL A 69 -22.00 -5.57 -10.83
C VAL A 69 -23.40 -5.46 -11.44
N LYS A 70 -24.17 -4.43 -11.08
CA LYS A 70 -25.49 -4.16 -11.70
C LYS A 70 -25.39 -3.91 -13.21
N SER A 71 -24.35 -3.21 -13.65
CA SER A 71 -24.15 -2.85 -15.06
C SER A 71 -23.54 -4.00 -15.89
N PHE A 72 -22.75 -4.87 -15.25
CA PHE A 72 -22.04 -5.97 -15.87
C PHE A 72 -22.20 -7.25 -15.04
N PRO A 73 -23.26 -8.06 -15.28
CA PRO A 73 -23.61 -9.21 -14.43
C PRO A 73 -22.55 -10.33 -14.44
N ASN A 74 -21.66 -10.36 -15.45
CA ASN A 74 -20.58 -11.34 -15.55
C ASN A 74 -19.37 -11.01 -14.65
N VAL A 75 -19.39 -9.88 -13.94
CA VAL A 75 -18.31 -9.47 -13.05
C VAL A 75 -18.45 -10.15 -11.70
N ASN A 76 -17.42 -10.90 -11.29
CA ASN A 76 -17.30 -11.44 -9.94
C ASN A 76 -16.02 -10.93 -9.26
N TRP A 77 -16.19 -10.13 -8.21
CA TRP A 77 -15.10 -9.50 -7.45
C TRP A 77 -14.32 -10.46 -6.55
N ASN A 78 -14.84 -11.67 -6.26
CA ASN A 78 -14.19 -12.69 -5.43
C ASN A 78 -13.53 -12.11 -4.16
N TYR A 79 -14.23 -11.24 -3.41
CA TYR A 79 -13.69 -10.53 -2.24
C TYR A 79 -13.07 -11.45 -1.19
N GLN A 80 -13.60 -12.67 -1.04
CA GLN A 80 -13.07 -13.69 -0.13
C GLN A 80 -11.60 -14.03 -0.42
N LYS A 81 -11.19 -14.10 -1.69
CA LYS A 81 -9.81 -14.42 -2.07
C LYS A 81 -8.86 -13.31 -1.64
N ASN A 82 -9.25 -12.06 -1.86
CA ASN A 82 -8.46 -10.90 -1.45
C ASN A 82 -8.41 -10.78 0.07
N CYS A 83 -9.53 -10.96 0.76
CA CYS A 83 -9.57 -10.95 2.22
C CYS A 83 -8.62 -12.01 2.80
N ARG A 84 -8.69 -13.28 2.34
CA ARG A 84 -7.78 -14.35 2.77
C ARG A 84 -6.31 -14.09 2.47
N LYS A 85 -5.98 -13.39 1.37
CA LYS A 85 -4.60 -12.99 1.05
C LYS A 85 -4.07 -12.02 2.10
N TYR A 86 -4.83 -10.98 2.41
CA TYR A 86 -4.39 -9.92 3.32
C TYR A 86 -4.46 -10.32 4.79
N THR A 87 -5.47 -11.06 5.22
CA THR A 87 -5.53 -11.56 6.61
C THR A 87 -4.33 -12.44 6.95
N ARG A 88 -3.94 -13.35 6.04
CA ARG A 88 -2.75 -14.19 6.23
C ARG A 88 -1.45 -13.38 6.27
N LEU A 89 -1.32 -12.40 5.38
CA LEU A 89 -0.17 -11.51 5.35
C LEU A 89 -0.05 -10.70 6.66
N THR A 90 -1.15 -10.09 7.11
CA THR A 90 -1.20 -9.31 8.36
C THR A 90 -0.87 -10.19 9.57
N ALA A 91 -1.45 -11.40 9.66
CA ALA A 91 -1.16 -12.33 10.74
C ALA A 91 0.32 -12.73 10.79
N PHE A 92 0.91 -13.04 9.62
CA PHE A 92 2.32 -13.37 9.51
C PHE A 92 3.22 -12.23 9.99
N ILE A 93 3.00 -11.01 9.48
CA ILE A 93 3.78 -9.83 9.86
C ILE A 93 3.67 -9.56 11.37
N TYR A 94 2.46 -9.62 11.93
CA TYR A 94 2.25 -9.39 13.36
C TYR A 94 2.97 -10.43 14.23
N SER A 95 2.88 -11.71 13.85
CA SER A 95 3.60 -12.79 14.55
C SER A 95 5.11 -12.59 14.50
N TYR A 96 5.64 -12.20 13.34
CA TYR A 96 7.07 -11.97 13.14
C TYR A 96 7.60 -10.82 14.02
N PHE A 97 6.96 -9.65 14.00
CA PHE A 97 7.35 -8.51 14.84
C PHE A 97 7.22 -8.84 16.33
N SER A 98 6.18 -9.59 16.71
CA SER A 98 6.01 -10.03 18.09
C SER A 98 7.16 -10.94 18.53
N ILE A 99 7.47 -12.01 17.78
CA ILE A 99 8.54 -12.95 18.13
C ILE A 99 9.88 -12.23 18.31
N ILE A 100 10.20 -11.29 17.43
CA ILE A 100 11.46 -10.54 17.49
C ILE A 100 11.49 -9.55 18.64
N ALA A 101 10.40 -8.83 18.91
CA ALA A 101 10.27 -7.95 20.07
C ALA A 101 10.44 -8.74 21.39
N PHE A 102 9.83 -9.93 21.48
CA PHE A 102 10.00 -10.85 22.60
C PHE A 102 11.42 -11.36 22.73
N GLY A 103 12.01 -11.90 21.67
CA GLY A 103 13.40 -12.35 21.68
C GLY A 103 14.36 -11.23 22.08
N PHE A 104 14.12 -10.00 21.62
CA PHE A 104 14.94 -8.85 21.93
C PHE A 104 14.92 -8.46 23.40
N VAL A 105 13.74 -8.18 23.95
CA VAL A 105 13.61 -7.67 25.32
C VAL A 105 14.05 -8.71 26.34
N PHE A 106 13.79 -10.00 26.09
CA PHE A 106 14.25 -11.08 26.96
C PHE A 106 15.76 -11.32 26.88
N ASN A 107 16.38 -11.15 25.70
CA ASN A 107 17.84 -11.19 25.56
C ASN A 107 18.53 -10.00 26.25
N LEU A 108 17.94 -8.80 26.15
CA LEU A 108 18.40 -7.59 26.85
C LEU A 108 18.24 -7.67 28.37
N ALA A 109 17.12 -8.21 28.84
CA ALA A 109 16.77 -8.20 30.26
C ALA A 109 17.47 -9.30 31.07
N ASN A 110 18.17 -10.22 30.40
CA ASN A 110 18.91 -11.35 30.98
C ASN A 110 18.12 -12.01 32.13
N CYS A 111 17.23 -12.95 31.78
CA CYS A 111 16.06 -13.51 32.50
C CYS A 111 16.07 -13.77 34.02
N SER A 112 17.09 -13.44 34.79
CA SER A 112 17.14 -13.64 36.25
C SER A 112 16.30 -12.64 37.05
N CYS A 113 15.89 -11.51 36.45
CA CYS A 113 15.28 -10.40 37.19
C CYS A 113 14.00 -9.86 36.53
N GLY A 114 12.85 -9.98 37.22
CA GLY A 114 11.59 -9.30 36.86
C GLY A 114 10.93 -9.80 35.56
N TYR A 115 10.49 -11.07 35.52
CA TYR A 115 9.83 -11.66 34.35
C TYR A 115 8.59 -10.88 33.91
N PHE A 116 7.74 -10.47 34.85
CA PHE A 116 6.50 -9.75 34.56
C PHE A 116 6.75 -8.36 33.96
N SER A 117 7.73 -7.61 34.47
CA SER A 117 8.07 -6.29 33.94
C SER A 117 8.70 -6.39 32.55
N SER A 118 9.55 -7.39 32.32
CA SER A 118 10.16 -7.67 31.01
C SER A 118 9.12 -8.11 29.98
N PHE A 119 8.14 -8.93 30.38
CA PHE A 119 7.00 -9.29 29.54
C PHE A 119 6.17 -8.07 29.14
N LEU A 120 5.81 -7.20 30.09
CA LEU A 120 5.03 -5.99 29.80
C LEU A 120 5.77 -5.02 28.86
N ILE A 121 7.09 -4.83 29.06
CA ILE A 121 7.91 -3.99 28.18
C ILE A 121 7.96 -4.59 26.78
N SER A 122 8.18 -5.90 26.68
CA SER A 122 8.21 -6.62 25.41
C SER A 122 6.88 -6.53 24.66
N PHE A 123 5.77 -6.75 25.35
CA PHE A 123 4.44 -6.65 24.76
C PHE A 123 4.14 -5.24 24.27
N ALA A 124 4.44 -4.21 25.08
CA ALA A 124 4.25 -2.83 24.69
C ALA A 124 5.12 -2.46 23.48
N TYR A 125 6.38 -2.88 23.47
CA TYR A 125 7.31 -2.65 22.35
C TYR A 125 6.85 -3.38 21.09
N ALA A 126 6.39 -4.63 21.19
CA ALA A 126 5.80 -5.38 20.10
C ALA A 126 4.57 -4.66 19.51
N CYS A 127 3.66 -4.16 20.36
CA CYS A 127 2.47 -3.42 19.91
C CYS A 127 2.82 -2.13 19.17
N ILE A 128 3.78 -1.35 19.68
CA ILE A 128 4.20 -0.08 19.09
C ILE A 128 4.88 -0.32 17.73
N THR A 129 5.82 -1.27 17.68
CA THR A 129 6.58 -1.59 16.46
C THR A 129 5.75 -2.31 15.41
N ALA A 130 4.89 -3.26 15.81
CA ALA A 130 4.01 -3.97 14.89
C ALA A 130 2.94 -3.03 14.29
N SER A 131 2.37 -2.11 15.08
CA SER A 131 1.36 -1.16 14.60
C SER A 131 1.93 -0.23 13.52
N SER A 132 3.09 0.38 13.78
CA SER A 132 3.77 1.21 12.77
C SER A 132 4.25 0.39 11.58
N GLY A 133 4.64 -0.87 11.80
CA GLY A 133 4.98 -1.84 10.77
C GLY A 133 3.81 -2.14 9.82
N LEU A 134 2.61 -2.35 10.36
CA LEU A 134 1.39 -2.67 9.59
C LEU A 134 0.84 -1.48 8.80
N ALA A 135 1.09 -0.25 9.25
CA ALA A 135 0.52 0.96 8.65
C ALA A 135 0.82 1.10 7.14
N SER A 136 2.04 0.82 6.67
CA SER A 136 2.32 0.89 5.21
C SER A 136 1.78 -0.30 4.43
N PHE A 137 1.54 -1.46 5.08
CA PHE A 137 0.86 -2.56 4.42
C PHE A 137 -0.59 -2.20 4.08
N LEU A 138 -1.24 -1.35 4.88
CA LEU A 138 -2.55 -0.79 4.52
C LEU A 138 -2.49 -0.05 3.18
N PHE A 139 -1.44 0.74 2.95
CA PHE A 139 -1.24 1.43 1.68
C PHE A 139 -1.02 0.45 0.51
N ALA A 140 -0.21 -0.60 0.71
CA ALA A 140 -0.01 -1.64 -0.30
C ALA A 140 -1.31 -2.39 -0.64
N VAL A 141 -2.14 -2.70 0.37
CA VAL A 141 -3.46 -3.31 0.19
C VAL A 141 -4.35 -2.43 -0.68
N GLN A 142 -4.34 -1.12 -0.42
CA GLN A 142 -5.17 -0.18 -1.18
C GLN A 142 -4.73 -0.04 -2.63
N MET A 143 -3.42 0.02 -2.88
CA MET A 143 -2.90 0.08 -4.24
C MET A 143 -3.26 -1.16 -5.04
N ASP A 144 -3.18 -2.36 -4.44
CA ASP A 144 -3.62 -3.59 -5.12
C ASP A 144 -5.14 -3.61 -5.34
N MET A 145 -5.92 -3.12 -4.39
CA MET A 145 -7.38 -3.01 -4.51
C MET A 145 -7.79 -2.10 -5.67
N LEU A 146 -7.14 -0.94 -5.81
CA LEU A 146 -7.36 -0.04 -6.96
C LEU A 146 -6.90 -0.70 -8.27
N ARG A 147 -5.70 -1.28 -8.28
CA ARG A 147 -5.14 -1.97 -9.44
C ARG A 147 -6.09 -3.03 -10.01
N LEU A 148 -6.69 -3.86 -9.15
CA LEU A 148 -7.63 -4.90 -9.59
C LEU A 148 -8.85 -4.32 -10.32
N ARG A 149 -9.33 -3.14 -9.89
CA ARG A 149 -10.49 -2.46 -10.48
C ARG A 149 -10.17 -1.84 -11.83
N PHE A 150 -9.02 -1.18 -11.95
CA PHE A 150 -8.54 -0.68 -13.25
C PHE A 150 -8.30 -1.82 -14.24
N ARG A 151 -7.71 -2.93 -13.79
CA ARG A 151 -7.55 -4.13 -14.62
C ARG A 151 -8.90 -4.70 -15.08
N LEU A 152 -9.92 -4.70 -14.22
CA LEU A 152 -11.26 -5.12 -14.61
C LEU A 152 -11.84 -4.18 -15.67
N LEU A 153 -11.76 -2.87 -15.45
CA LEU A 153 -12.22 -1.86 -16.42
C LEU A 153 -11.53 -2.04 -17.77
N HIS A 154 -10.21 -2.22 -17.78
CA HIS A 154 -9.44 -2.52 -19.00
C HIS A 154 -9.96 -3.76 -19.73
N LYS A 155 -10.26 -4.85 -19.00
CA LYS A 155 -10.86 -6.05 -19.60
C LYS A 155 -12.26 -5.78 -20.16
N LEU A 156 -13.09 -5.00 -19.45
CA LEU A 156 -14.44 -4.64 -19.91
C LEU A 156 -14.38 -3.76 -21.17
N VAL A 157 -13.43 -2.82 -21.26
CA VAL A 157 -13.18 -2.03 -22.49
C VAL A 157 -12.93 -2.97 -23.66
N ASN A 158 -11.96 -3.89 -23.51
CA ASN A 158 -11.55 -4.80 -24.58
C ASN A 158 -12.68 -5.76 -25.00
N LEU A 159 -13.40 -6.32 -24.04
CA LEU A 159 -14.52 -7.23 -24.34
C LEU A 159 -15.64 -6.52 -25.12
N ASN A 160 -15.97 -5.28 -24.73
CA ASN A 160 -16.99 -4.50 -25.45
C ASN A 160 -16.50 -4.08 -26.83
N PHE A 161 -15.20 -3.79 -26.99
CA PHE A 161 -14.61 -3.47 -28.30
C PHE A 161 -14.56 -4.67 -29.25
N VAL A 162 -14.10 -5.84 -28.80
CA VAL A 162 -14.11 -7.07 -29.61
C VAL A 162 -15.53 -7.44 -30.02
N SER A 163 -16.49 -7.29 -29.11
CA SER A 163 -17.92 -7.49 -29.44
C SER A 163 -18.42 -6.52 -30.50
N CYS A 164 -17.87 -5.29 -30.57
CA CYS A 164 -18.17 -4.32 -31.63
C CYS A 164 -17.58 -4.77 -32.98
N SER A 165 -16.35 -5.27 -33.00
CA SER A 165 -15.66 -5.71 -34.23
C SER A 165 -16.32 -6.94 -34.87
N ASN A 166 -16.93 -7.83 -34.07
CA ASN A 166 -17.51 -9.09 -34.55
C ASN A 166 -18.97 -8.99 -35.04
N GLY A 167 -19.53 -7.79 -35.14
CA GLY A 167 -20.81 -7.57 -35.82
C GLY A 167 -22.03 -7.65 -34.91
N GLN A 168 -22.46 -6.51 -34.36
CA GLN A 168 -23.88 -6.24 -34.13
C GLN A 168 -24.18 -4.74 -34.02
N ARG A 169 -25.08 -4.32 -34.91
CA ARG A 169 -25.47 -2.97 -35.36
C ARG A 169 -26.30 -2.16 -34.36
N ASN A 170 -25.87 -2.07 -33.09
CA ASN A 170 -26.52 -1.22 -32.08
C ASN A 170 -25.53 -0.23 -31.45
N ASP A 171 -25.03 0.70 -32.27
CA ASP A 171 -24.10 1.78 -31.88
C ASP A 171 -24.54 2.52 -30.62
N THR A 172 -25.86 2.73 -30.43
CA THR A 172 -26.42 3.45 -29.29
C THR A 172 -26.30 2.70 -27.96
N ARG A 173 -26.48 1.37 -27.94
CA ARG A 173 -26.31 0.56 -26.72
C ARG A 173 -24.83 0.44 -26.35
N LEU A 174 -23.96 0.35 -27.36
CA LEU A 174 -22.51 0.32 -27.18
C LEU A 174 -22.00 1.65 -26.63
N LEU A 175 -22.41 2.78 -27.22
CA LEU A 175 -22.05 4.11 -26.73
C LEU A 175 -22.51 4.32 -25.29
N ARG A 176 -23.70 3.82 -24.93
CA ARG A 176 -24.19 3.86 -23.55
C ARG A 176 -23.28 3.07 -22.60
N LYS A 177 -22.83 1.87 -22.99
CA LYS A 177 -21.88 1.08 -22.20
C LYS A 177 -20.52 1.78 -22.05
N PHE A 178 -20.01 2.40 -23.10
CA PHE A 178 -18.76 3.18 -23.03
C PHE A 178 -18.90 4.41 -22.13
N LYS A 179 -20.02 5.15 -22.19
CA LYS A 179 -20.30 6.26 -21.26
C LYS A 179 -20.39 5.81 -19.80
N ILE A 180 -20.97 4.64 -19.55
CA ILE A 180 -20.99 4.03 -18.20
C ILE A 180 -19.56 3.69 -17.74
N LEU A 181 -18.74 3.16 -18.65
CA LEU A 181 -17.36 2.82 -18.34
C LEU A 181 -16.49 4.06 -18.10
N GLU A 182 -16.70 5.12 -18.87
CA GLU A 182 -16.11 6.45 -18.67
C GLU A 182 -16.44 7.00 -17.28
N TYR A 183 -17.72 6.90 -16.88
CA TYR A 183 -18.16 7.28 -15.55
C TYR A 183 -17.38 6.53 -14.47
N PHE A 184 -17.24 5.20 -14.58
CA PHE A 184 -16.48 4.41 -13.62
C PHE A 184 -14.99 4.77 -13.60
N PHE A 185 -14.37 5.01 -14.77
CA PHE A 185 -12.98 5.49 -14.84
C PHE A 185 -12.79 6.80 -14.09
N LYS A 186 -13.70 7.77 -14.28
CA LYS A 186 -13.67 9.06 -13.60
C LYS A 186 -13.86 8.93 -12.09
N GLU A 187 -14.80 8.10 -11.66
CA GLU A 187 -15.07 7.86 -10.25
C GLU A 187 -13.92 7.16 -9.53
N TYR A 188 -13.32 6.12 -10.14
CA TYR A 188 -12.15 5.47 -9.56
C TYR A 188 -10.92 6.40 -9.55
N ASN A 189 -10.74 7.23 -10.58
CA ASN A 189 -9.65 8.20 -10.58
C ASN A 189 -9.83 9.26 -9.48
N ALA A 190 -11.05 9.78 -9.28
CA ALA A 190 -11.36 10.68 -8.17
C ALA A 190 -11.12 10.00 -6.79
N LEU A 191 -11.39 8.69 -6.69
CA LEU A 191 -11.15 7.91 -5.49
C LEU A 191 -9.66 7.77 -5.17
N ILE A 192 -8.77 7.66 -6.18
CA ILE A 192 -7.31 7.64 -5.97
C ILE A 192 -6.87 8.88 -5.21
N HIS A 193 -7.28 10.07 -5.64
CA HIS A 193 -6.91 11.31 -4.98
C HIS A 193 -7.41 11.37 -3.52
N ARG A 194 -8.62 10.88 -3.27
CA ARG A 194 -9.18 10.82 -1.91
C ARG A 194 -8.43 9.82 -1.03
N LEU A 195 -8.11 8.64 -1.55
CA LEU A 195 -7.32 7.63 -0.82
C LEU A 195 -5.92 8.14 -0.52
N ASN A 196 -5.25 8.76 -1.49
CA ASN A 196 -3.94 9.35 -1.27
C ASN A 196 -3.99 10.43 -0.18
N ARG A 197 -4.97 11.35 -0.22
CA ARG A 197 -5.13 12.36 0.83
C ARG A 197 -5.28 11.75 2.23
N VAL A 198 -6.07 10.68 2.32
CA VAL A 198 -6.39 10.02 3.59
C VAL A 198 -5.22 9.21 4.15
N PHE A 199 -4.41 8.57 3.29
CA PHE A 199 -3.30 7.71 3.70
C PHE A 199 -1.93 8.35 3.61
N ASN A 200 -1.80 9.56 3.03
CA ASN A 200 -0.51 10.21 2.80
C ASN A 200 0.31 10.33 4.10
N VAL A 201 -0.29 10.92 5.14
CA VAL A 201 0.40 11.15 6.43
C VAL A 201 0.80 9.83 7.09
N VAL A 202 -0.09 8.84 7.06
CA VAL A 202 0.15 7.53 7.68
C VAL A 202 1.25 6.76 6.95
N SER A 203 1.21 6.75 5.62
CA SER A 203 2.20 6.07 4.78
C SER A 203 3.56 6.76 4.86
N SER A 204 3.60 8.09 4.80
CA SER A 204 4.86 8.86 4.85
C SER A 204 5.53 8.76 6.21
N ALA A 205 4.80 8.89 7.31
CA ALA A 205 5.34 8.73 8.66
C ALA A 205 5.91 7.33 8.88
N SER A 206 5.22 6.30 8.37
CA SER A 206 5.65 4.91 8.50
C SER A 206 6.88 4.59 7.63
N MET A 207 6.95 5.13 6.41
CA MET A 207 8.13 4.99 5.54
C MET A 207 9.36 5.73 6.07
N PHE A 208 9.15 6.94 6.60
CA PHE A 208 10.23 7.72 7.21
C PHE A 208 10.80 7.01 8.45
N TYR A 209 9.93 6.40 9.25
CA TYR A 209 10.34 5.56 10.38
C TYR A 209 11.25 4.40 9.93
N ASP A 210 10.83 3.63 8.92
CA ASP A 210 11.66 2.53 8.44
C ASP A 210 12.98 3.00 7.87
N PHE A 211 13.00 4.12 7.16
CA PHE A 211 14.23 4.72 6.64
C PHE A 211 15.20 5.12 7.76
N ALA A 212 14.70 5.78 8.80
CA ALA A 212 15.51 6.18 9.96
C ALA A 212 16.09 4.97 10.69
N ILE A 213 15.29 3.92 10.90
CA ILE A 213 15.77 2.69 11.55
C ILE A 213 16.73 1.91 10.66
N LEU A 214 16.46 1.78 9.36
CA LEU A 214 17.38 1.12 8.41
C LEU A 214 18.75 1.81 8.38
N THR A 215 18.76 3.15 8.41
CA THR A 215 20.01 3.93 8.45
C THR A 215 20.79 3.65 9.73
N ASN A 216 20.11 3.64 10.88
CA ASN A 216 20.75 3.35 12.16
C ASN A 216 21.24 1.91 12.29
N MET A 217 20.46 0.95 11.78
CA MET A 217 20.87 -0.46 11.75
C MET A 217 22.05 -0.65 10.80
N GLY A 218 22.09 0.05 9.66
CA GLY A 218 23.24 0.07 8.75
C GLY A 218 24.50 0.60 9.44
N PHE A 219 24.39 1.71 10.17
CA PHE A 219 25.50 2.23 10.98
C PHE A 219 25.97 1.21 12.03
N LEU A 220 25.04 0.53 12.70
CA LEU A 220 25.35 -0.51 13.67
C LEU A 220 26.11 -1.69 13.04
N VAL A 221 25.71 -2.16 11.85
CA VAL A 221 26.43 -3.20 11.11
C VAL A 221 27.85 -2.75 10.77
N CYS A 222 28.02 -1.53 10.26
CA CYS A 222 29.33 -1.00 9.90
C CYS A 222 30.24 -0.85 11.13
N SER A 223 29.71 -0.33 12.24
CA SER A 223 30.46 -0.23 13.50
C SER A 223 30.91 -1.60 14.00
N LYS A 224 30.04 -2.62 13.89
CA LYS A 224 30.32 -3.98 14.32
C LYS A 224 31.33 -4.69 13.40
N ALA A 225 31.31 -4.38 12.11
CA ALA A 225 32.30 -4.90 11.16
C ALA A 225 33.74 -4.39 11.45
N ILE A 226 33.87 -3.23 12.10
CA ILE A 226 35.16 -2.66 12.51
C ILE A 226 35.63 -3.21 13.86
N GLU A 227 34.71 -3.60 14.76
CA GLU A 227 35.03 -4.22 16.05
C GLU A 227 35.49 -5.68 15.88
N SER A 228 36.72 -5.99 16.33
CA SER A 228 37.35 -7.32 16.18
C SER A 228 36.72 -8.46 17.00
N ASN A 229 35.92 -8.15 18.02
CA ASN A 229 35.32 -9.11 18.95
C ASN A 229 33.79 -9.22 18.79
N THR A 230 33.29 -9.25 17.55
CA THR A 230 31.84 -9.33 17.31
C THR A 230 31.34 -10.77 17.24
N HIS A 231 30.36 -11.09 18.09
CA HIS A 231 29.70 -12.39 18.08
C HIS A 231 28.69 -12.49 16.92
N TRP A 232 28.65 -13.63 16.23
CA TRP A 232 27.71 -13.90 15.12
C TRP A 232 26.24 -13.67 15.47
N LYS A 233 25.86 -13.85 16.74
CA LYS A 233 24.51 -13.63 17.25
C LYS A 233 24.02 -12.19 17.07
N GLU A 234 24.93 -11.21 17.17
CA GLU A 234 24.60 -9.79 16.99
C GLU A 234 24.27 -9.49 15.52
N TYR A 235 25.00 -10.06 14.57
CA TYR A 235 24.72 -9.91 13.14
C TYR A 235 23.38 -10.55 12.75
N VAL A 236 23.11 -11.75 13.24
CA VAL A 236 21.83 -12.44 13.01
C VAL A 236 20.68 -11.60 13.55
N PHE A 237 20.86 -11.01 14.73
CA PHE A 237 19.88 -10.14 15.35
C PHE A 237 19.61 -8.88 14.50
N ILE A 238 20.66 -8.17 14.07
CA ILE A 238 20.52 -6.98 13.21
C ILE A 238 19.83 -7.34 11.90
N ALA A 239 20.17 -8.50 11.29
CA ALA A 239 19.52 -8.98 10.09
C ALA A 239 18.02 -9.20 10.28
N PHE A 240 17.59 -9.84 11.38
CA PHE A 240 16.16 -10.05 11.67
C PHE A 240 15.37 -8.74 11.85
N PHE A 241 15.99 -7.69 12.39
CA PHE A 241 15.37 -6.35 12.48
C PHE A 241 15.32 -5.60 11.16
N THR A 242 16.32 -5.83 10.28
CA THR A 242 16.50 -5.09 9.03
C THR A 242 15.67 -5.69 7.89
N LEU A 243 15.63 -7.02 7.77
CA LEU A 243 14.95 -7.74 6.68
C LEU A 243 13.47 -7.35 6.46
N PRO A 244 12.62 -7.23 7.50
CA PRO A 244 11.20 -6.90 7.32
C PRO A 244 11.01 -5.47 6.82
N ARG A 245 11.89 -4.56 7.25
CA ARG A 245 11.85 -3.15 6.86
C ARG A 245 12.29 -2.99 5.41
N ILE A 246 13.34 -3.69 5.00
CA ILE A 246 13.73 -3.79 3.57
C ILE A 246 12.57 -4.37 2.76
N TYR A 247 12.02 -5.51 3.18
CA TYR A 247 10.88 -6.14 2.51
C TYR A 247 9.70 -5.18 2.35
N LYS A 248 9.37 -4.44 3.41
CA LYS A 248 8.29 -3.45 3.41
C LYS A 248 8.53 -2.33 2.40
N VAL A 249 9.73 -1.75 2.35
CA VAL A 249 10.10 -0.72 1.36
C VAL A 249 9.98 -1.26 -0.07
N ILE A 250 10.50 -2.47 -0.32
CA ILE A 250 10.43 -3.12 -1.63
C ILE A 250 8.97 -3.36 -2.05
N ILE A 251 8.17 -3.97 -1.18
CA ILE A 251 6.75 -4.28 -1.44
C ILE A 251 5.97 -2.99 -1.76
N CYS A 252 6.11 -1.95 -0.94
CA CYS A 252 5.40 -0.70 -1.19
C CYS A 252 5.81 -0.05 -2.52
N SER A 253 7.10 -0.10 -2.87
CA SER A 253 7.60 0.39 -4.17
C SER A 253 7.03 -0.43 -5.34
N VAL A 254 7.09 -1.77 -5.26
CA VAL A 254 6.59 -2.67 -6.30
C VAL A 254 5.08 -2.49 -6.50
N TYR A 255 4.28 -2.51 -5.43
CA TYR A 255 2.83 -2.33 -5.55
C TYR A 255 2.47 -0.92 -6.04
N GLY A 256 3.22 0.11 -5.65
CA GLY A 256 3.05 1.47 -6.17
C GLY A 256 3.31 1.54 -7.67
N HIS A 257 4.43 0.97 -8.13
CA HIS A 257 4.79 0.92 -9.55
C HIS A 257 3.77 0.11 -10.37
N MET A 258 3.39 -1.06 -9.90
CA MET A 258 2.40 -1.91 -10.57
C MET A 258 1.02 -1.24 -10.66
N ALA A 259 0.57 -0.57 -9.59
CA ALA A 259 -0.69 0.15 -9.62
C ALA A 259 -0.64 1.31 -10.62
N HIS A 260 0.44 2.09 -10.62
CA HIS A 260 0.64 3.19 -11.56
C HIS A 260 0.63 2.71 -13.01
N ALA A 261 1.38 1.64 -13.32
CA ALA A 261 1.42 1.06 -14.66
C ALA A 261 0.05 0.57 -15.13
N GLU A 262 -0.73 -0.10 -14.28
CA GLU A 262 -2.05 -0.60 -14.61
C GLU A 262 -3.08 0.54 -14.80
N ILE A 263 -3.02 1.58 -13.98
CA ILE A 263 -3.86 2.78 -14.15
C ILE A 263 -3.55 3.44 -15.50
N PHE A 264 -2.26 3.67 -15.78
CA PHE A 264 -1.83 4.30 -17.03
C PHE A 264 -2.25 3.49 -18.26
N ASN A 265 -1.99 2.17 -18.26
CA ASN A 265 -2.37 1.28 -19.35
C ASN A 265 -3.89 1.23 -19.55
N SER A 266 -4.66 1.24 -18.45
CA SER A 266 -6.13 1.23 -18.52
C SER A 266 -6.68 2.52 -19.15
N ILE A 267 -6.11 3.67 -18.79
CA ILE A 267 -6.51 4.98 -19.34
C ILE A 267 -6.08 5.09 -20.82
N ALA A 268 -4.83 4.73 -21.13
CA ALA A 268 -4.32 4.78 -22.50
C ALA A 268 -5.15 3.90 -23.45
N ASN A 269 -5.45 2.67 -23.04
CA ASN A 269 -6.28 1.77 -23.83
C ASN A 269 -7.72 2.29 -23.99
N TYR A 270 -8.32 2.82 -22.93
CA TYR A 270 -9.63 3.47 -23.03
C TYR A 270 -9.64 4.61 -24.06
N ILE A 271 -8.62 5.48 -24.05
CA ILE A 271 -8.49 6.58 -25.02
C ILE A 271 -8.33 6.06 -26.44
N ILE A 272 -7.48 5.04 -26.66
CA ILE A 272 -7.26 4.44 -27.98
C ILE A 272 -8.58 3.89 -28.54
N VAL A 273 -9.31 3.12 -27.73
CA VAL A 273 -10.60 2.54 -28.14
C VAL A 273 -11.62 3.64 -28.45
N LEU A 274 -11.65 4.72 -27.66
CA LEU A 274 -12.56 5.84 -27.91
C LEU A 274 -12.23 6.55 -29.23
N ILE A 275 -10.96 6.78 -29.53
CA ILE A 275 -10.50 7.35 -30.80
C ILE A 275 -10.90 6.44 -31.97
N GLN A 276 -10.65 5.13 -31.85
CA GLN A 276 -11.03 4.15 -32.88
C GLN A 276 -12.54 4.17 -33.15
N LEU A 277 -13.37 4.22 -32.10
CA LEU A 277 -14.83 4.31 -32.24
C LEU A 277 -15.27 5.61 -32.92
N GLN A 278 -14.67 6.75 -32.56
CA GLN A 278 -14.95 8.02 -33.22
C GLN A 278 -14.57 8.00 -34.71
N PHE A 279 -13.43 7.40 -35.06
CA PHE A 279 -13.04 7.23 -36.46
C PHE A 279 -14.02 6.35 -37.23
N GLN A 280 -14.45 5.22 -36.66
CA GLN A 280 -15.45 4.34 -37.26
C GLN A 280 -16.77 5.07 -37.51
N GLN A 281 -17.26 5.84 -36.52
CA GLN A 281 -18.48 6.64 -36.67
C GLN A 281 -18.37 7.73 -37.73
N ASN A 282 -17.23 8.43 -37.77
CA ASN A 282 -16.99 9.48 -38.77
C ASN A 282 -16.90 8.91 -40.18
N MET A 283 -16.29 7.73 -40.36
CA MET A 283 -16.26 7.02 -41.64
C MET A 283 -17.68 6.65 -42.09
N ILE A 284 -18.47 6.01 -41.23
CA ILE A 284 -19.86 5.64 -41.53
C ILE A 284 -20.71 6.87 -41.87
N ARG A 285 -20.56 7.97 -41.14
CA ARG A 285 -21.27 9.23 -41.41
C ARG A 285 -20.90 9.82 -42.77
N ARG A 286 -19.62 9.77 -43.15
CA ARG A 286 -19.16 10.20 -44.48
C ARG A 286 -19.72 9.32 -45.59
N THR A 287 -19.84 8.01 -45.38
CA THR A 287 -20.44 7.10 -46.36
C THR A 287 -21.96 7.28 -46.50
N LEU A 288 -22.67 7.58 -45.40
CA LEU A 288 -24.13 7.75 -45.40
C LEU A 288 -24.62 9.14 -45.82
N TYR A 289 -23.85 10.20 -45.56
CA TYR A 289 -24.23 11.59 -45.86
C TYR A 289 -23.32 12.27 -46.90
N GLY A 290 -22.32 11.55 -47.42
CA GLY A 290 -21.38 12.03 -48.43
C GLY A 290 -21.55 11.31 -49.76
N ALA A 291 -22.73 11.37 -50.35
CA ALA A 291 -22.84 11.47 -51.80
C ALA A 291 -22.97 12.97 -52.11
N PRO A 292 -21.94 13.65 -52.65
CA PRO A 292 -22.22 14.85 -53.41
C PRO A 292 -23.01 14.40 -54.65
N SER A 293 -24.27 14.82 -54.75
CA SER A 293 -24.90 14.95 -56.06
C SER A 293 -23.99 15.79 -56.95
N GLY A 294 -23.97 15.50 -58.25
CA GLY A 294 -23.29 16.31 -59.26
C GLY A 294 -23.51 17.81 -59.04
N ASP A 295 -22.56 18.69 -59.40
CA ASP A 295 -21.95 18.71 -60.71
C ASP A 295 -20.48 19.16 -60.62
N ILE A 296 -19.60 18.44 -61.31
CA ILE A 296 -18.31 18.98 -61.73
C ILE A 296 -18.62 19.78 -63.00
N GLU A 297 -18.94 21.06 -62.85
CA GLU A 297 -18.82 22.00 -63.97
C GLU A 297 -17.33 22.07 -64.33
N MET A 298 -17.00 21.52 -65.50
CA MET A 298 -15.76 21.84 -66.19
C MET A 298 -15.77 23.32 -66.51
N ILE A 299 -14.95 24.10 -65.82
CA ILE A 299 -14.58 25.44 -66.29
C ILE A 299 -13.45 25.24 -67.31
N GLU A 300 -13.85 25.08 -68.58
CA GLU A 300 -13.07 25.61 -69.69
C GLU A 300 -13.36 27.12 -69.79
N MET A 301 -12.38 27.94 -69.43
CA MET A 301 -11.93 29.17 -70.13
C MET A 301 -10.82 29.85 -69.32
#